data_AF-Q1EQL2-F1
#
_entry.id   AF-Q1EQL2-F1
#
_cell.length_a   1.000
_cell.length_b   1.000
_cell.length_c   1.000
_cell.angle_alpha   90.00
_cell.angle_beta   90.00
_cell.angle_gamma   90.00
#
_symmetry.space_group_name_H-M   'P 1'
#
loop_
_entity.id
_entity.type
_entity.pdbx_description
1 polymer ?
#
loop_
_entity_poly.entity_id
_entity_poly.type
_entity_poly.pdbx_seq_one_letter_code
_entity_poly.pdbx_strand_id
1 'polypeptide(L)'
;MPKNASAVHHQVVPAGDPSPQTCIQVARQAAILAVTAADDAMTAVCHSRSSAAARPEAAMHAAHKEAVEAERHADRAEQYADDPTMPSSAPLYCARAAVDHAVRAQSAAGVETTAEDLRAELERKLTAAEYAERETERRREEAEREVEERAATGMDADNRDRAARNRYLAEGHVAALGWTAGHVRVLEAAESGRLYWRGGQARQAARRGVWNGGRRISRDRTEALFAARFLLAVRQDDSTRVLAPSPMGQTALELARLHPAGLHDNDQAAYEARFTRVRRRHKRRDDQKAAARVLPPLDSSARNLYRKPVTLTEQRARAERDAAVRWEDEGGHCPGAHTPRPAVESVASPPVRIILPLHRHTAVQPALW
;
A
#
# COMPACT_ATOMS: atom_id res chain seq x y z
N MET A 1 -18.08 -4.04 -33.21
CA MET A 1 -18.19 -4.13 -31.74
C MET A 1 -19.01 -5.39 -31.41
N PRO A 2 -18.40 -6.57 -31.23
CA PRO A 2 -19.15 -7.74 -30.80
C PRO A 2 -19.38 -7.69 -29.29
N LYS A 3 -20.60 -8.04 -28.88
CA LYS A 3 -21.02 -8.19 -27.48
C LYS A 3 -20.16 -9.27 -26.82
N ASN A 4 -19.46 -8.91 -25.75
CA ASN A 4 -18.77 -9.86 -24.89
C ASN A 4 -19.79 -10.82 -24.30
N ALA A 5 -19.58 -12.11 -24.54
CA ALA A 5 -20.29 -13.19 -23.90
C ALA A 5 -20.13 -13.06 -22.39
N SER A 6 -21.26 -13.08 -21.67
CA SER A 6 -21.29 -13.13 -20.21
C SER A 6 -20.46 -14.31 -19.74
N ALA A 7 -19.35 -14.02 -19.07
CA ALA A 7 -18.62 -15.02 -18.30
C ALA A 7 -19.61 -15.63 -17.31
N VAL A 8 -19.88 -16.92 -17.48
CA VAL A 8 -20.59 -17.73 -16.49
C VAL A 8 -19.74 -17.69 -15.24
N HIS A 9 -20.07 -16.80 -14.31
CA HIS A 9 -19.60 -16.91 -12.95
C HIS A 9 -20.17 -18.22 -12.43
N HIS A 10 -19.35 -19.27 -12.43
CA HIS A 10 -19.57 -20.41 -11.55
C HIS A 10 -19.67 -19.82 -10.14
N GLN A 11 -20.89 -19.76 -9.61
CA GLN A 11 -21.13 -19.53 -8.20
C GLN A 11 -20.52 -20.72 -7.47
N VAL A 12 -19.25 -20.60 -7.12
CA VAL A 12 -18.62 -21.46 -6.12
C VAL A 12 -19.30 -21.11 -4.82
N VAL A 13 -20.31 -21.90 -4.44
CA VAL A 13 -20.96 -21.79 -3.14
C VAL A 13 -19.87 -22.04 -2.10
N PRO A 14 -19.59 -21.10 -1.19
CA PRO A 14 -18.56 -21.28 -0.18
C PRO A 14 -18.91 -22.50 0.68
N ALA A 15 -17.96 -23.41 0.82
CA ALA A 15 -18.10 -24.59 1.67
C ALA A 15 -18.25 -24.14 3.14
N GLY A 16 -19.16 -24.78 3.84
CA GLY A 16 -19.23 -24.67 5.30
C GLY A 16 -18.30 -25.69 5.90
N ASP A 17 -17.55 -25.28 6.91
CA ASP A 17 -16.76 -26.24 7.67
C ASP A 17 -17.74 -27.13 8.46
N PRO A 18 -17.69 -28.47 8.29
CA PRO A 18 -18.51 -29.38 9.08
C PRO A 18 -18.14 -29.26 10.57
N SER A 19 -19.07 -29.60 11.45
CA SER A 19 -18.80 -29.53 12.89
C SER A 19 -17.62 -30.43 13.27
N PRO A 20 -16.86 -30.11 14.33
CA PRO A 20 -15.80 -30.97 14.84
C PRO A 20 -16.30 -32.40 15.14
N GLN A 21 -17.52 -32.54 15.69
CA GLN A 21 -18.14 -33.86 15.88
C GLN A 21 -18.33 -34.64 14.58
N THR A 22 -18.81 -33.98 13.51
CA THR A 22 -18.96 -34.60 12.19
C THR A 22 -17.61 -35.05 11.65
N CYS A 23 -16.56 -34.22 11.79
CA CYS A 23 -15.21 -34.57 11.38
C CYS A 23 -14.69 -35.82 12.11
N ILE A 24 -14.88 -35.90 13.43
CA ILE A 24 -14.47 -37.05 14.25
C ILE A 24 -15.24 -38.32 13.83
N GLN A 25 -16.55 -38.21 13.65
CA GLN A 25 -17.39 -39.35 13.23
C GLN A 25 -16.93 -39.91 11.89
N VAL A 26 -16.73 -39.06 10.89
CA VAL A 26 -16.23 -39.47 9.57
C VAL A 26 -14.83 -40.07 9.66
N ALA A 27 -13.93 -39.46 10.44
CA ALA A 27 -12.57 -39.97 10.60
C ALA A 27 -12.54 -41.37 11.23
N ARG A 28 -13.35 -41.61 12.27
CA ARG A 28 -13.52 -42.92 12.91
C ARG A 28 -14.11 -43.95 11.95
N GLN A 29 -15.14 -43.58 11.19
CA GLN A 29 -15.77 -44.47 10.22
C GLN A 29 -14.81 -44.85 9.10
N ALA A 30 -13.99 -43.90 8.62
CA ALA A 30 -12.93 -44.17 7.65
C ALA A 30 -11.88 -45.14 8.21
N ALA A 31 -11.43 -44.94 9.45
CA ALA A 31 -10.48 -45.86 10.10
C ALA A 31 -11.04 -47.29 10.20
N ILE A 32 -12.31 -47.45 10.61
CA ILE A 32 -12.98 -48.76 10.67
C ILE A 32 -13.00 -49.46 9.30
N LEU A 33 -13.33 -48.71 8.23
CA LEU A 33 -13.33 -49.24 6.86
C LEU A 33 -11.93 -49.66 6.42
N ALA A 34 -10.89 -48.90 6.79
CA ALA A 34 -9.51 -49.19 6.46
C ALA A 34 -9.01 -50.47 7.16
N VAL A 35 -9.31 -50.62 8.45
CA VAL A 35 -8.97 -51.83 9.24
C VAL A 35 -9.68 -53.06 8.69
N THR A 36 -10.97 -52.94 8.38
CA THR A 36 -11.75 -54.04 7.79
C THR A 36 -11.12 -54.51 6.48
N ALA A 37 -10.71 -53.58 5.61
CA ALA A 37 -10.01 -53.93 4.37
C ALA A 37 -8.65 -54.62 4.61
N ALA A 38 -7.90 -54.20 5.62
CA ALA A 38 -6.66 -54.85 6.00
C ALA A 38 -6.87 -56.27 6.54
N ASP A 39 -7.92 -56.49 7.35
CA ASP A 39 -8.30 -57.80 7.88
C ASP A 39 -8.79 -58.75 6.77
N ASP A 40 -9.53 -58.23 5.79
CA ASP A 40 -9.95 -58.98 4.60
C ASP A 40 -8.73 -59.43 3.78
N ALA A 41 -7.76 -58.53 3.57
CA ALA A 41 -6.51 -58.85 2.88
C ALA A 41 -5.69 -59.90 3.64
N MET A 42 -5.62 -59.80 4.97
CA MET A 42 -4.97 -60.81 5.83
C MET A 42 -5.68 -62.16 5.74
N THR A 43 -7.00 -62.16 5.75
CA THR A 43 -7.81 -63.38 5.62
C THR A 43 -7.60 -64.03 4.24
N ALA A 44 -7.52 -63.23 3.18
CA ALA A 44 -7.22 -63.71 1.84
C ALA A 44 -5.83 -64.36 1.72
N VAL A 45 -4.81 -63.79 2.40
CA VAL A 45 -3.47 -64.41 2.51
C VAL A 45 -3.57 -65.76 3.22
N CYS A 46 -4.26 -65.83 4.37
CA CYS A 46 -4.38 -67.05 5.17
C CYS A 46 -5.10 -68.19 4.42
N HIS A 47 -6.00 -67.87 3.49
CA HIS A 47 -6.73 -68.85 2.68
C HIS A 47 -6.05 -69.19 1.34
N SER A 48 -4.94 -68.52 1.01
CA SER A 48 -4.19 -68.78 -0.21
C SER A 48 -3.42 -70.11 -0.13
N ARG A 49 -3.77 -71.06 -0.99
CA ARG A 49 -3.05 -72.36 -1.15
C ARG A 49 -1.94 -72.30 -2.20
N SER A 50 -1.62 -71.11 -2.71
CA SER A 50 -0.67 -70.87 -3.79
C SER A 50 0.76 -70.75 -3.27
N SER A 51 1.73 -71.37 -3.95
CA SER A 51 3.17 -71.18 -3.66
C SER A 51 3.70 -69.80 -4.06
N ALA A 52 2.88 -68.95 -4.71
CA ALA A 52 3.18 -67.57 -5.07
C ALA A 52 2.56 -66.55 -4.10
N ALA A 53 2.98 -66.59 -2.82
CA ALA A 53 2.44 -65.75 -1.73
C ALA A 53 2.90 -64.28 -1.77
N ALA A 54 3.92 -63.92 -2.55
CA ALA A 54 4.52 -62.59 -2.54
C ALA A 54 3.56 -61.44 -2.93
N ARG A 55 2.59 -61.69 -3.83
CA ARG A 55 1.60 -60.67 -4.23
C ARG A 55 0.51 -60.42 -3.16
N PRO A 56 -0.16 -61.46 -2.62
CA PRO A 56 -1.15 -61.25 -1.56
C PRO A 56 -0.49 -60.74 -0.25
N GLU A 57 0.73 -61.16 0.07
CA GLU A 57 1.49 -60.58 1.20
C GLU A 57 1.79 -59.09 1.01
N ALA A 58 2.20 -58.68 -0.20
CA ALA A 58 2.42 -57.27 -0.51
C ALA A 58 1.13 -56.44 -0.43
N ALA A 59 0.00 -56.99 -0.89
CA ALA A 59 -1.32 -56.36 -0.77
C ALA A 59 -1.75 -56.20 0.69
N MET A 60 -1.55 -57.23 1.53
CA MET A 60 -1.81 -57.18 2.96
C MET A 60 -0.95 -56.11 3.66
N HIS A 61 0.36 -56.07 3.40
CA HIS A 61 1.23 -55.06 4.00
C HIS A 61 0.88 -53.63 3.56
N ALA A 62 0.50 -53.44 2.30
CA ALA A 62 0.06 -52.15 1.78
C ALA A 62 -1.27 -51.72 2.43
N ALA A 63 -2.26 -52.60 2.51
CA ALA A 63 -3.55 -52.32 3.15
C ALA A 63 -3.38 -52.02 4.66
N HIS A 64 -2.58 -52.82 5.36
CA HIS A 64 -2.29 -52.61 6.79
C HIS A 64 -1.59 -51.28 7.06
N LYS A 65 -0.60 -50.90 6.23
CA LYS A 65 0.09 -49.61 6.37
C LYS A 65 -0.88 -48.43 6.26
N GLU A 66 -1.77 -48.47 5.27
CA GLU A 66 -2.74 -47.40 5.07
C GLU A 66 -3.82 -47.39 6.17
N ALA A 67 -4.20 -48.55 6.71
CA ALA A 67 -5.10 -48.65 7.86
C ALA A 67 -4.51 -48.00 9.12
N VAL A 68 -3.22 -48.22 9.42
CA VAL A 68 -2.54 -47.58 10.55
C VAL A 68 -2.50 -46.06 10.42
N GLU A 69 -2.28 -45.52 9.22
CA GLU A 69 -2.32 -44.07 9.00
C GLU A 69 -3.77 -43.52 9.09
N ALA A 70 -4.78 -44.27 8.66
CA ALA A 70 -6.19 -43.90 8.82
C ALA A 70 -6.59 -43.79 10.30
N GLU A 71 -6.23 -44.79 11.13
CA GLU A 71 -6.44 -44.77 12.59
C GLU A 71 -5.72 -43.59 13.24
N ARG A 72 -4.45 -43.38 12.89
CA ARG A 72 -3.66 -42.26 13.42
C ARG A 72 -4.30 -40.91 13.11
N HIS A 73 -4.88 -40.74 11.92
CA HIS A 73 -5.59 -39.53 11.55
C HIS A 73 -6.94 -39.39 12.25
N ALA A 74 -7.64 -40.49 12.55
CA ALA A 74 -8.83 -40.48 13.39
C ALA A 74 -8.52 -40.04 14.83
N ASP A 75 -7.48 -40.61 15.45
CA ASP A 75 -7.03 -40.22 16.80
C ASP A 75 -6.62 -38.75 16.86
N ARG A 76 -5.94 -38.25 15.82
CA ARG A 76 -5.58 -36.83 15.71
C ARG A 76 -6.80 -35.92 15.55
N ALA A 77 -7.84 -36.36 14.85
CA ALA A 77 -9.06 -35.56 14.71
C ALA A 77 -9.71 -35.28 16.07
N GLU A 78 -9.66 -36.26 16.99
CA GLU A 78 -10.14 -36.11 18.37
C GLU A 78 -9.22 -35.19 19.18
N GLN A 79 -7.92 -35.46 19.16
CA GLN A 79 -6.93 -34.66 19.88
C GLN A 79 -6.99 -33.18 19.47
N TYR A 80 -7.14 -32.91 18.17
CA TYR A 80 -7.18 -31.54 17.66
C TYR A 80 -8.52 -30.84 17.84
N ALA A 81 -9.61 -31.59 18.07
CA ALA A 81 -10.90 -30.98 18.39
C ALA A 81 -10.92 -30.41 19.81
N ASP A 82 -10.18 -31.03 20.73
CA ASP A 82 -10.10 -30.62 22.14
C ASP A 82 -8.91 -29.66 22.44
N ASP A 83 -8.02 -29.43 21.47
CA ASP A 83 -6.82 -28.59 21.64
C ASP A 83 -7.11 -27.12 21.27
N PRO A 84 -7.09 -26.18 22.25
CA PRO A 84 -7.35 -24.75 22.00
C PRO A 84 -6.23 -24.05 21.22
N THR A 85 -5.07 -24.69 21.06
CA THR A 85 -3.94 -24.13 20.29
C THR A 85 -4.03 -24.47 18.80
N MET A 86 -4.91 -25.39 18.42
CA MET A 86 -5.06 -25.82 17.04
C MET A 86 -6.03 -24.93 16.24
N PRO A 87 -5.77 -24.73 14.94
CA PRO A 87 -6.72 -24.06 14.06
C PRO A 87 -8.06 -24.81 14.01
N SER A 88 -9.18 -24.07 13.90
CA SER A 88 -10.52 -24.65 13.82
C SER A 88 -10.72 -25.62 12.62
N SER A 89 -9.86 -25.53 11.60
CA SER A 89 -9.86 -26.42 10.43
C SER A 89 -9.08 -27.73 10.64
N ALA A 90 -8.39 -27.90 11.77
CA ALA A 90 -7.54 -29.07 12.03
C ALA A 90 -8.31 -30.41 12.11
N PRO A 91 -9.51 -30.50 12.72
CA PRO A 91 -10.32 -31.72 12.68
C PRO A 91 -10.77 -32.09 11.26
N LEU A 92 -11.14 -31.10 10.44
CA LEU A 92 -11.53 -31.31 9.04
C LEU A 92 -10.36 -31.84 8.20
N TYR A 93 -9.16 -31.31 8.41
CA TYR A 93 -7.96 -31.81 7.76
C TYR A 93 -7.71 -33.29 8.10
N CYS A 94 -7.84 -33.65 9.38
CA CYS A 94 -7.62 -35.03 9.83
C CYS A 94 -8.69 -35.99 9.28
N ALA A 95 -9.96 -35.58 9.25
CA ALA A 95 -11.03 -36.38 8.68
C ALA A 95 -10.82 -36.67 7.19
N ARG A 96 -10.39 -35.67 6.40
CA ARG A 96 -10.07 -35.86 4.98
C ARG A 96 -8.90 -36.83 4.79
N ALA A 97 -7.84 -36.69 5.59
CA ALA A 97 -6.69 -37.59 5.53
C ALA A 97 -7.07 -39.04 5.90
N ALA A 98 -7.91 -39.23 6.92
CA ALA A 98 -8.40 -40.55 7.30
C ALA A 98 -9.21 -41.21 6.16
N VAL A 99 -10.10 -40.46 5.50
CA VAL A 99 -10.84 -40.94 4.32
C VAL A 99 -9.90 -41.32 3.17
N ASP A 100 -8.91 -40.49 2.85
CA ASP A 100 -7.96 -40.78 1.78
C ASP A 100 -7.11 -42.03 2.05
N HIS A 101 -6.75 -42.29 3.30
CA HIS A 101 -6.03 -43.50 3.71
C HIS A 101 -6.95 -44.74 3.68
N ALA A 102 -8.22 -44.60 4.08
CA ALA A 102 -9.19 -45.68 3.97
C ALA A 102 -9.44 -46.14 2.53
N VAL A 103 -9.57 -45.19 1.59
CA VAL A 103 -9.70 -45.49 0.16
C VAL A 103 -8.48 -46.24 -0.38
N ARG A 104 -7.27 -45.85 0.05
CA ARG A 104 -6.03 -46.54 -0.33
C ARG A 104 -5.93 -47.93 0.28
N ALA A 105 -6.36 -48.12 1.52
CA ALA A 105 -6.43 -49.44 2.17
C ALA A 105 -7.38 -50.38 1.42
N GLN A 106 -8.59 -49.91 1.09
CA GLN A 106 -9.58 -50.66 0.31
C GLN A 106 -9.06 -51.01 -1.09
N SER A 107 -8.44 -50.03 -1.77
CA SER A 107 -7.83 -50.24 -3.08
C SER A 107 -6.69 -51.27 -3.04
N ALA A 108 -5.84 -51.24 -2.01
CA ALA A 108 -4.73 -52.17 -1.84
C ALA A 108 -5.19 -53.59 -1.50
N ALA A 109 -6.28 -53.73 -0.73
CA ALA A 109 -6.92 -55.01 -0.42
C ALA A 109 -7.70 -55.59 -1.62
N GLY A 110 -7.99 -54.78 -2.65
CA GLY A 110 -8.78 -55.18 -3.81
C GLY A 110 -10.28 -55.27 -3.54
N VAL A 111 -10.77 -54.53 -2.53
CA VAL A 111 -12.19 -54.43 -2.18
C VAL A 111 -12.80 -53.13 -2.73
N GLU A 112 -14.14 -53.06 -2.77
CA GLU A 112 -14.85 -51.86 -3.23
C GLU A 112 -14.54 -50.64 -2.35
N THR A 113 -14.31 -49.48 -2.97
CA THR A 113 -13.86 -48.24 -2.31
C THR A 113 -15.02 -47.43 -1.71
N THR A 114 -15.76 -48.03 -0.79
CA THR A 114 -16.92 -47.40 -0.12
C THR A 114 -16.55 -46.21 0.76
N ALA A 115 -15.28 -46.06 1.15
CA ALA A 115 -14.83 -44.90 1.92
C ALA A 115 -14.90 -43.58 1.13
N GLU A 116 -15.01 -43.61 -0.20
CA GLU A 116 -15.15 -42.39 -1.00
C GLU A 116 -16.46 -41.64 -0.72
N ASP A 117 -17.52 -42.35 -0.35
CA ASP A 117 -18.83 -41.77 -0.05
C ASP A 117 -18.78 -40.85 1.18
N LEU A 118 -17.85 -41.11 2.10
CA LEU A 118 -17.63 -40.29 3.30
C LEU A 118 -17.10 -38.89 2.96
N ARG A 119 -16.55 -38.66 1.77
CA ARG A 119 -16.14 -37.31 1.32
C ARG A 119 -17.34 -36.38 1.20
N ALA A 120 -18.50 -36.90 0.77
CA ALA A 120 -19.71 -36.11 0.62
C ALA A 120 -20.23 -35.58 1.98
N GLU A 121 -19.99 -36.31 3.08
CA GLU A 121 -20.37 -35.89 4.43
C GLU A 121 -19.49 -34.75 4.97
N LEU A 122 -18.24 -34.66 4.51
CA LEU A 122 -17.32 -33.58 4.86
C LEU A 122 -17.53 -32.30 4.03
N GLU A 123 -18.21 -32.41 2.88
CA GLU A 123 -18.45 -31.30 1.95
C GLU A 123 -19.82 -30.64 2.17
N ARG A 124 -20.09 -30.22 3.41
CA ARG A 124 -21.29 -29.43 3.72
C ARG A 124 -21.22 -28.07 3.02
N LYS A 125 -22.28 -27.71 2.28
CA LYS A 125 -22.45 -26.35 1.73
C LYS A 125 -23.10 -25.45 2.79
N LEU A 126 -22.59 -24.22 2.95
CA LEU A 126 -23.26 -23.22 3.80
C LEU A 126 -24.67 -22.96 3.29
N THR A 127 -25.62 -22.86 4.21
CA THR A 127 -26.93 -22.31 3.86
C THR A 127 -26.79 -20.81 3.57
N ALA A 128 -27.70 -20.26 2.77
CA ALA A 128 -27.70 -18.82 2.46
C ALA A 128 -27.80 -17.95 3.72
N ALA A 129 -28.49 -18.43 4.76
CA ALA A 129 -28.61 -17.76 6.06
C ALA A 129 -27.27 -17.73 6.81
N GLU A 130 -26.58 -18.87 6.92
CA GLU A 130 -25.27 -18.95 7.58
C GLU A 130 -24.20 -18.12 6.85
N TYR A 131 -24.27 -18.07 5.51
CA TYR A 131 -23.41 -17.17 4.75
C TYR A 131 -23.70 -15.70 5.06
N ALA A 132 -24.98 -15.32 5.16
CA ALA A 132 -25.38 -13.96 5.49
C ALA A 132 -24.90 -13.57 6.90
N GLU A 133 -25.04 -14.45 7.89
CA GLU A 133 -24.55 -14.23 9.26
C GLU A 133 -23.03 -14.02 9.28
N ARG A 134 -22.25 -14.92 8.65
CA ARG A 134 -20.80 -14.80 8.56
C ARG A 134 -20.35 -13.52 7.87
N GLU A 135 -21.07 -13.12 6.83
CA GLU A 135 -20.82 -11.85 6.13
C GLU A 135 -21.15 -10.65 7.01
N THR A 136 -22.18 -10.72 7.86
CA THR A 136 -22.48 -9.65 8.83
C THR A 136 -21.43 -9.56 9.93
N GLU A 137 -20.93 -10.69 10.44
CA GLU A 137 -19.83 -10.73 11.42
C GLU A 137 -18.56 -10.14 10.81
N ARG A 138 -18.20 -10.57 9.59
CA ARG A 138 -17.05 -10.01 8.87
C ARG A 138 -17.15 -8.49 8.74
N ARG A 139 -18.32 -7.97 8.37
CA ARG A 139 -18.53 -6.51 8.25
C ARG A 139 -18.44 -5.79 9.58
N ARG A 140 -18.87 -6.41 10.68
CA ARG A 140 -18.71 -5.84 12.03
C ARG A 140 -17.24 -5.77 12.42
N GLU A 141 -16.50 -6.86 12.23
CA GLU A 141 -15.06 -6.88 12.49
C GLU A 141 -14.31 -5.86 11.62
N GLU A 142 -14.62 -5.78 10.32
CA GLU A 142 -14.05 -4.79 9.40
C GLU A 142 -14.37 -3.35 9.85
N ALA A 143 -15.60 -3.10 10.32
CA ALA A 143 -16.01 -1.79 10.81
C ALA A 143 -15.32 -1.41 12.13
N GLU A 144 -15.17 -2.35 13.06
CA GLU A 144 -14.45 -2.15 14.33
C GLU A 144 -12.98 -1.84 14.06
N ARG A 145 -12.32 -2.62 13.20
CA ARG A 145 -10.93 -2.36 12.77
C ARG A 145 -10.79 -0.98 12.13
N GLU A 146 -11.70 -0.61 11.23
CA GLU A 146 -11.66 0.70 10.59
C GLU A 146 -11.85 1.85 11.60
N VAL A 147 -12.67 1.66 12.63
CA VAL A 147 -12.83 2.65 13.72
C VAL A 147 -11.53 2.80 14.52
N GLU A 148 -10.90 1.69 14.90
CA GLU A 148 -9.64 1.68 15.62
C GLU A 148 -8.52 2.35 14.81
N GLU A 149 -8.39 2.00 13.53
CA GLU A 149 -7.37 2.55 12.66
C GLU A 149 -7.59 4.03 12.34
N ARG A 150 -8.85 4.46 12.20
CA ARG A 150 -9.21 5.89 12.09
C ARG A 150 -8.85 6.63 13.36
N ALA A 151 -9.11 6.06 14.54
CA ALA A 151 -8.75 6.67 15.80
C ALA A 151 -7.22 6.80 15.96
N ALA A 152 -6.46 5.79 15.55
CA ALA A 152 -5.00 5.78 15.66
C ALA A 152 -4.30 6.76 14.70
N THR A 153 -4.80 6.87 13.47
CA THR A 153 -4.12 7.64 12.41
C THR A 153 -4.74 8.99 12.12
N GLY A 154 -6.01 9.19 12.51
CA GLY A 154 -6.82 10.34 12.08
C GLY A 154 -7.10 10.36 10.57
N MET A 155 -6.94 9.23 9.87
CA MET A 155 -7.09 9.10 8.42
C MET A 155 -8.10 7.99 8.07
N ASP A 156 -8.78 8.13 6.93
CA ASP A 156 -9.55 7.03 6.32
C ASP A 156 -8.61 5.98 5.68
N ALA A 157 -9.14 4.79 5.35
CA ALA A 157 -8.40 3.72 4.70
C ALA A 157 -7.62 4.20 3.45
N ASP A 158 -8.26 4.97 2.57
CA ASP A 158 -7.63 5.48 1.35
C ASP A 158 -6.41 6.37 1.62
N ASN A 159 -6.48 7.25 2.62
CA ASN A 159 -5.36 8.13 2.99
C ASN A 159 -4.26 7.37 3.72
N ARG A 160 -4.60 6.32 4.47
CA ARG A 160 -3.61 5.39 5.06
C ARG A 160 -2.86 4.64 3.97
N ASP A 161 -3.56 4.13 2.97
CA ASP A 161 -2.96 3.49 1.79
C ASP A 161 -2.06 4.46 1.01
N ARG A 162 -2.51 5.70 0.81
CA ARG A 162 -1.68 6.75 0.19
C ARG A 162 -0.44 7.05 1.01
N ALA A 163 -0.54 7.14 2.34
CA ALA A 163 0.59 7.35 3.22
C ALA A 163 1.61 6.19 3.11
N ALA A 164 1.14 4.94 3.09
CA ALA A 164 1.98 3.76 2.89
C ALA A 164 2.68 3.78 1.52
N ARG A 165 1.94 4.06 0.43
CA ARG A 165 2.52 4.19 -0.92
C ARG A 165 3.55 5.32 -1.01
N ASN A 166 3.31 6.45 -0.35
CA ASN A 166 4.26 7.56 -0.33
C ASN A 166 5.56 7.21 0.43
N ARG A 167 5.50 6.39 1.48
CA ARG A 167 6.71 5.88 2.14
C ARG A 167 7.52 5.00 1.19
N TYR A 168 6.85 4.07 0.49
CA TYR A 168 7.50 3.24 -0.52
C TYR A 168 8.13 4.08 -1.66
N LEU A 169 7.43 5.12 -2.12
CA LEU A 169 8.00 6.07 -3.10
C LEU A 169 9.21 6.83 -2.52
N ALA A 170 9.18 7.23 -1.25
CA ALA A 170 10.28 7.93 -0.61
C ALA A 170 11.54 7.04 -0.54
N GLU A 171 11.38 5.78 -0.13
CA GLU A 171 12.46 4.78 -0.10
C GLU A 171 13.11 4.60 -1.48
N GLY A 172 12.30 4.52 -2.55
CA GLY A 172 12.81 4.33 -3.91
C GLY A 172 13.48 5.55 -4.54
N HIS A 173 13.12 6.78 -4.13
CA HIS A 173 13.51 8.00 -4.85
C HIS A 173 14.40 8.98 -4.09
N VAL A 174 14.41 8.99 -2.75
CA VAL A 174 15.14 10.02 -1.98
C VAL A 174 16.65 9.94 -2.20
N ALA A 175 17.24 8.74 -2.18
CA ALA A 175 18.67 8.55 -2.44
C ALA A 175 19.10 9.06 -3.83
N ALA A 176 18.21 8.92 -4.82
CA ALA A 176 18.45 9.32 -6.19
C ALA A 176 18.45 10.85 -6.40
N LEU A 177 17.95 11.64 -5.45
CA LEU A 177 18.05 13.10 -5.46
C LEU A 177 19.49 13.58 -5.25
N GLY A 178 20.35 12.75 -4.64
CA GLY A 178 21.71 13.14 -4.29
C GLY A 178 21.74 14.30 -3.29
N TRP A 179 20.77 14.36 -2.39
CA TRP A 179 20.64 15.40 -1.37
C TRP A 179 21.32 15.00 -0.07
N THR A 180 21.67 16.04 0.70
CA THR A 180 22.11 15.93 2.09
C THR A 180 21.11 16.64 2.99
N ALA A 181 21.18 16.43 4.31
CA ALA A 181 20.35 17.17 5.28
C ALA A 181 20.46 18.70 5.11
N GLY A 182 21.60 19.19 4.61
CA GLY A 182 21.79 20.59 4.28
C GLY A 182 20.87 21.12 3.17
N HIS A 183 20.56 20.31 2.16
CA HIS A 183 19.64 20.66 1.08
C HIS A 183 18.19 20.73 1.60
N VAL A 184 17.81 19.79 2.48
CA VAL A 184 16.49 19.79 3.15
C VAL A 184 16.28 21.08 3.93
N ARG A 185 17.26 21.50 4.75
CA ARG A 185 17.17 22.76 5.53
C ARG A 185 16.97 24.01 4.66
N VAL A 186 17.53 24.04 3.45
CA VAL A 186 17.30 25.15 2.51
C VAL A 186 15.84 25.16 2.04
N LEU A 187 15.31 24.01 1.66
CA LEU A 187 13.91 23.88 1.23
C LEU A 187 12.92 24.15 2.37
N GLU A 188 13.23 23.76 3.60
CA GLU A 188 12.43 24.10 4.79
C GLU A 188 12.41 25.62 5.05
N ALA A 189 13.55 26.30 4.86
CA ALA A 189 13.61 27.75 4.94
C ALA A 189 12.74 28.40 3.85
N ALA A 190 12.73 27.83 2.64
CA ALA A 190 11.90 28.28 1.52
C ALA A 190 10.41 28.04 1.78
N GLU A 191 10.03 26.84 2.24
CA GLU A 191 8.64 26.46 2.57
C GLU A 191 8.07 27.37 3.67
N SER A 192 8.89 27.75 4.65
CA SER A 192 8.48 28.70 5.69
C SER A 192 8.28 30.15 5.20
N GLY A 193 8.56 30.43 3.91
CA GLY A 193 8.46 31.77 3.33
C GLY A 193 9.48 32.74 3.90
N ARG A 194 10.66 32.25 4.30
CA ARG A 194 11.73 33.06 4.93
C ARG A 194 13.04 33.07 4.15
N LEU A 195 13.17 32.25 3.10
CA LEU A 195 14.37 32.22 2.29
C LEU A 195 14.35 33.34 1.26
N TYR A 196 15.44 34.11 1.20
CA TYR A 196 15.61 35.16 0.21
C TYR A 196 17.06 35.30 -0.23
N TRP A 197 17.27 35.91 -1.38
CA TRP A 197 18.56 36.18 -1.98
C TRP A 197 18.75 37.69 -2.14
N ARG A 198 19.85 38.22 -1.58
CA ARG A 198 20.19 39.65 -1.68
C ARG A 198 21.71 39.82 -1.66
N GLY A 199 22.22 40.70 -2.53
CA GLY A 199 23.66 40.99 -2.60
C GLY A 199 24.54 39.75 -2.82
N GLY A 200 24.09 38.80 -3.65
CA GLY A 200 24.84 37.57 -3.93
C GLY A 200 24.80 36.51 -2.81
N GLN A 201 24.00 36.70 -1.76
CA GLN A 201 23.94 35.79 -0.61
C GLN A 201 22.53 35.25 -0.40
N ALA A 202 22.44 33.94 -0.11
CA ALA A 202 21.24 33.29 0.40
C ALA A 202 21.10 33.52 1.91
N ARG A 203 19.95 34.01 2.36
CA ARG A 203 19.65 34.32 3.76
C ARG A 203 18.28 33.80 4.15
N GLN A 204 18.15 33.49 5.44
CA GLN A 204 16.87 33.21 6.06
C GLN A 204 16.48 34.33 7.03
N ALA A 205 15.36 34.97 6.72
CA ALA A 205 14.71 35.96 7.54
C ALA A 205 14.31 35.39 8.91
N ALA A 206 14.31 36.24 9.94
CA ALA A 206 13.80 35.85 11.25
C ALA A 206 12.27 35.62 11.23
N ARG A 207 11.55 36.47 10.51
CA ARG A 207 10.08 36.44 10.34
C ARG A 207 9.71 36.40 8.86
N ARG A 208 8.58 35.79 8.54
CA ARG A 208 8.01 35.81 7.19
C ARG A 208 7.73 37.25 6.76
N GLY A 209 8.09 37.60 5.52
CA GLY A 209 7.86 38.94 4.97
C GLY A 209 8.92 39.99 5.32
N VAL A 210 9.93 39.67 6.13
CA VAL A 210 10.99 40.63 6.52
C VAL A 210 12.30 40.30 5.81
N TRP A 211 12.69 41.11 4.82
CA TRP A 211 13.81 40.82 3.92
C TRP A 211 15.12 41.57 4.24
N ASN A 212 15.20 42.08 5.47
CA ASN A 212 16.34 42.82 5.97
C ASN A 212 16.99 42.04 7.11
N GLY A 213 18.15 41.42 6.85
CA GLY A 213 18.93 40.70 7.86
C GLY A 213 18.53 39.23 8.06
N GLY A 214 18.97 38.63 9.17
CA GLY A 214 18.78 37.20 9.45
C GLY A 214 20.03 36.34 9.19
N ARG A 215 19.87 35.02 9.31
CA ARG A 215 20.99 34.06 9.28
C ARG A 215 21.42 33.75 7.85
N ARG A 216 22.74 33.56 7.65
CA ARG A 216 23.28 33.09 6.36
C ARG A 216 22.93 31.62 6.16
N ILE A 217 22.59 31.27 4.92
CA ILE A 217 22.38 29.90 4.46
C ILE A 217 23.46 29.56 3.44
N SER A 218 23.78 28.27 3.28
CA SER A 218 24.71 27.80 2.26
C SER A 218 24.31 28.32 0.87
N ARG A 219 25.18 29.15 0.31
CA ARG A 219 25.04 29.70 -1.04
C ARG A 219 25.01 28.57 -2.07
N ASP A 220 26.00 27.70 -2.04
CA ASP A 220 26.20 26.64 -3.03
C ASP A 220 25.01 25.67 -3.10
N ARG A 221 24.47 25.25 -1.94
CA ARG A 221 23.28 24.38 -1.90
C ARG A 221 22.04 25.09 -2.42
N THR A 222 21.90 26.39 -2.13
CA THR A 222 20.78 27.19 -2.63
C THR A 222 20.87 27.38 -4.14
N GLU A 223 22.05 27.68 -4.67
CA GLU A 223 22.32 27.75 -6.11
C GLU A 223 22.05 26.41 -6.79
N ALA A 224 22.52 25.29 -6.22
CA ALA A 224 22.28 23.96 -6.77
C ALA A 224 20.79 23.61 -6.85
N LEU A 225 20.02 23.90 -5.78
CA LEU A 225 18.58 23.66 -5.74
C LEU A 225 17.81 24.57 -6.71
N PHE A 226 18.24 25.83 -6.85
CA PHE A 226 17.66 26.77 -7.81
C PHE A 226 17.95 26.33 -9.26
N ALA A 227 19.20 25.97 -9.57
CA ALA A 227 19.61 25.50 -10.88
C ALA A 227 18.86 24.22 -11.31
N ALA A 228 18.61 23.32 -10.35
CA ALA A 228 17.83 22.10 -10.56
C ALA A 228 16.30 22.29 -10.48
N ARG A 229 15.82 23.55 -10.40
CA ARG A 229 14.38 23.92 -10.39
C ARG A 229 13.58 23.40 -9.21
N PHE A 230 14.22 23.04 -8.10
CA PHE A 230 13.53 22.76 -6.83
C PHE A 230 13.08 24.04 -6.14
N LEU A 231 13.70 25.18 -6.45
CA LEU A 231 13.32 26.51 -5.97
C LEU A 231 12.85 27.39 -7.13
N LEU A 232 11.90 28.28 -6.84
CA LEU A 232 11.46 29.38 -7.69
C LEU A 232 11.86 30.69 -7.01
N ALA A 233 12.18 31.70 -7.83
CA ALA A 233 12.52 33.04 -7.35
C ALA A 233 11.45 34.05 -7.78
N VAL A 234 10.93 34.79 -6.81
CA VAL A 234 10.04 35.94 -7.04
C VAL A 234 10.82 37.20 -6.74
N ARG A 235 10.96 38.08 -7.74
CA ARG A 235 11.66 39.35 -7.59
C ARG A 235 10.80 40.35 -6.83
N GLN A 236 11.41 41.06 -5.89
CA GLN A 236 10.85 42.20 -5.19
C GLN A 236 11.43 43.50 -5.77
N ASP A 237 10.78 44.62 -5.45
CA ASP A 237 11.15 45.95 -5.96
C ASP A 237 12.56 46.39 -5.51
N ASP A 238 13.02 45.90 -4.36
CA ASP A 238 14.28 46.29 -3.70
C ASP A 238 15.49 45.43 -4.11
N SER A 239 15.46 44.81 -5.30
CA SER A 239 16.44 43.83 -5.81
C SER A 239 16.53 42.51 -5.03
N THR A 240 15.71 42.32 -4.00
CA THR A 240 15.60 41.05 -3.28
C THR A 240 14.88 40.01 -4.14
N ARG A 241 15.33 38.76 -4.07
CA ARG A 241 14.59 37.61 -4.64
C ARG A 241 14.12 36.71 -3.52
N VAL A 242 12.81 36.60 -3.33
CA VAL A 242 12.22 35.65 -2.38
C VAL A 242 12.21 34.27 -3.03
N LEU A 243 12.70 33.26 -2.32
CA LEU A 243 12.79 31.89 -2.83
C LEU A 243 11.72 31.01 -2.18
N ALA A 244 10.95 30.32 -3.01
CA ALA A 244 9.91 29.38 -2.59
C ALA A 244 10.14 28.00 -3.24
N PRO A 245 9.69 26.89 -2.63
CA PRO A 245 9.72 25.59 -3.28
C PRO A 245 8.87 25.60 -4.56
N SER A 246 9.39 25.02 -5.64
CA SER A 246 8.54 24.67 -6.78
C SER A 246 7.62 23.50 -6.41
N PRO A 247 6.57 23.17 -7.20
CA PRO A 247 5.77 21.97 -6.95
C PRO A 247 6.62 20.68 -6.87
N MET A 248 7.69 20.61 -7.67
CA MET A 248 8.68 19.53 -7.60
C MET A 248 9.52 19.60 -6.32
N GLY A 249 9.96 20.81 -5.93
CA GLY A 249 10.65 21.06 -4.66
C GLY A 249 9.83 20.66 -3.44
N GLN A 250 8.54 20.99 -3.44
CA GLN A 250 7.61 20.63 -2.36
C GLN A 250 7.46 19.12 -2.26
N THR A 251 7.22 18.44 -3.39
CA THR A 251 7.10 16.97 -3.42
C THR A 251 8.39 16.29 -2.94
N ALA A 252 9.55 16.74 -3.42
CA ALA A 252 10.83 16.17 -3.04
C ALA A 252 11.16 16.43 -1.55
N LEU A 253 10.78 17.59 -1.00
CA LEU A 253 10.89 17.88 0.43
C LEU A 253 10.03 16.94 1.26
N GLU A 254 8.77 16.70 0.86
CA GLU A 254 7.85 15.81 1.57
C GLU A 254 8.35 14.35 1.54
N LEU A 255 8.85 13.86 0.40
CA LEU A 255 9.48 12.54 0.31
C LEU A 255 10.74 12.44 1.19
N ALA A 256 11.59 13.47 1.19
CA ALA A 256 12.79 13.49 2.04
C ALA A 256 12.47 13.47 3.55
N ARG A 257 11.32 14.04 3.96
CA ARG A 257 10.82 13.96 5.34
C ARG A 257 10.32 12.57 5.70
N LEU A 258 9.71 11.86 4.76
CA LEU A 258 9.22 10.49 4.96
C LEU A 258 10.36 9.48 5.07
N HIS A 259 11.47 9.70 4.35
CA HIS A 259 12.62 8.81 4.36
C HIS A 259 13.96 9.56 4.53
N PRO A 260 14.23 10.10 5.74
CA PRO A 260 15.47 10.84 6.00
C PRO A 260 16.73 9.96 5.91
N ALA A 261 16.60 8.65 6.14
CA ALA A 261 17.69 7.68 6.00
C ALA A 261 18.21 7.55 4.55
N GLY A 262 17.42 7.96 3.55
CA GLY A 262 17.86 7.99 2.15
C GLY A 262 18.71 9.21 1.79
N LEU A 263 18.89 10.16 2.71
CA LEU A 263 19.77 11.31 2.49
C LEU A 263 21.23 10.90 2.68
N HIS A 264 22.12 11.49 1.88
CA HIS A 264 23.55 11.24 2.01
C HIS A 264 24.12 11.96 3.23
N ASP A 265 25.01 11.29 3.96
CA ASP A 265 25.60 11.80 5.20
C ASP A 265 26.37 13.12 4.99
N ASN A 266 27.06 13.24 3.85
CA ASN A 266 27.88 14.39 3.51
C ASN A 266 27.86 14.68 2.01
N ASP A 267 28.36 15.87 1.65
CA ASP A 267 28.33 16.34 0.26
C ASP A 267 29.26 15.52 -0.66
N GLN A 268 30.29 14.86 -0.10
CA GLN A 268 31.19 13.96 -0.83
C GLN A 268 30.48 12.68 -1.26
N ALA A 269 29.80 11.99 -0.33
CA ALA A 269 29.00 10.79 -0.62
C ALA A 269 27.89 11.10 -1.63
N ALA A 270 27.22 12.24 -1.47
CA ALA A 270 26.22 12.71 -2.44
C ALA A 270 26.82 12.92 -3.84
N TYR A 271 28.02 13.50 -3.92
CA TYR A 271 28.73 13.70 -5.18
C TYR A 271 29.16 12.37 -5.81
N GLU A 272 29.72 11.44 -5.04
CA GLU A 272 30.16 10.12 -5.51
C GLU A 272 29.00 9.27 -6.04
N ALA A 273 27.85 9.30 -5.37
CA ALA A 273 26.63 8.65 -5.82
C ALA A 273 26.18 9.21 -7.18
N ARG A 274 26.17 10.54 -7.34
CA ARG A 274 25.85 11.19 -8.63
C ARG A 274 26.88 10.86 -9.70
N PHE A 275 28.17 10.90 -9.36
CA PHE A 275 29.27 10.58 -10.28
C PHE A 275 29.16 9.15 -10.81
N THR A 276 28.89 8.18 -9.93
CA THR A 276 28.71 6.77 -10.30
C THR A 276 27.54 6.60 -11.29
N ARG A 277 26.44 7.32 -11.08
CA ARG A 277 25.26 7.29 -11.97
C ARG A 277 25.54 7.85 -13.37
N VAL A 278 26.36 8.91 -13.47
CA VAL A 278 26.67 9.56 -14.76
C VAL A 278 27.90 8.98 -15.46
N ARG A 279 28.75 8.20 -14.76
CA ARG A 279 30.01 7.66 -15.27
C ARG A 279 29.86 6.90 -16.59
N ARG A 280 28.76 6.14 -16.74
CA ARG A 280 28.47 5.36 -17.96
C ARG A 280 27.78 6.18 -19.05
N ARG A 281 27.29 7.39 -18.75
CA ARG A 281 26.50 8.23 -19.67
C ARG A 281 27.36 9.18 -20.51
N HIS A 282 28.53 9.58 -20.00
CA HIS A 282 29.43 10.53 -20.67
C HIS A 282 30.78 9.89 -21.01
N LYS A 283 31.30 10.17 -22.19
CA LYS A 283 32.61 9.64 -22.65
C LYS A 283 33.80 10.35 -22.02
N ARG A 284 33.76 11.68 -21.87
CA ARG A 284 34.87 12.47 -21.30
C ARG A 284 34.74 12.60 -19.79
N ARG A 285 35.88 12.56 -19.08
CA ARG A 285 35.93 12.68 -17.62
C ARG A 285 35.43 14.04 -17.12
N ASP A 286 35.70 15.12 -17.85
CA ASP A 286 35.28 16.46 -17.45
C ASP A 286 33.75 16.62 -17.56
N ASP A 287 33.13 16.04 -18.60
CA ASP A 287 31.68 15.98 -18.74
C ASP A 287 31.03 15.18 -17.59
N GLN A 288 31.65 14.06 -17.18
CA GLN A 288 31.18 13.28 -16.03
C GLN A 288 31.24 14.10 -14.73
N LYS A 289 32.34 14.82 -14.50
CA LYS A 289 32.49 15.69 -13.32
C LYS A 289 31.49 16.84 -13.33
N ALA A 290 31.29 17.48 -14.49
CA ALA A 290 30.33 18.56 -14.67
C ALA A 290 28.89 18.07 -14.41
N ALA A 291 28.51 16.94 -14.99
CA ALA A 291 27.21 16.32 -14.78
C ALA A 291 26.98 15.93 -13.30
N ALA A 292 28.00 15.41 -12.62
CA ALA A 292 27.92 15.04 -11.20
C ALA A 292 27.78 16.24 -10.23
N ARG A 293 28.17 17.45 -10.66
CA ARG A 293 27.95 18.68 -9.89
C ARG A 293 26.50 19.16 -9.92
N VAL A 294 25.75 18.80 -10.95
CA VAL A 294 24.35 19.18 -11.10
C VAL A 294 23.45 18.23 -10.29
N LEU A 295 22.48 18.79 -9.56
CA LEU A 295 21.49 17.98 -8.87
C LEU A 295 20.50 17.37 -9.89
N PRO A 296 20.23 16.06 -9.83
CA PRO A 296 19.22 15.44 -10.65
C PRO A 296 17.82 15.97 -10.27
N PRO A 297 16.90 16.14 -11.24
CA PRO A 297 15.52 16.45 -10.94
C PRO A 297 14.85 15.25 -10.25
N LEU A 298 13.72 15.51 -9.57
CA LEU A 298 12.86 14.43 -9.05
C LEU A 298 12.35 13.58 -10.23
N ASP A 299 12.30 12.26 -10.02
CA ASP A 299 11.78 11.33 -11.02
C ASP A 299 10.33 11.66 -11.39
N SER A 300 9.98 11.54 -12.67
CA SER A 300 8.64 11.87 -13.15
C SER A 300 7.57 10.95 -12.55
N SER A 301 7.91 9.69 -12.27
CA SER A 301 6.99 8.75 -11.63
C SER A 301 6.65 9.20 -10.21
N ALA A 302 7.66 9.53 -9.39
CA ALA A 302 7.47 10.08 -8.05
C ALA A 302 6.62 11.35 -8.08
N ARG A 303 6.90 12.27 -9.01
CA ARG A 303 6.15 13.51 -9.17
C ARG A 303 4.68 13.28 -9.54
N ASN A 304 4.41 12.30 -10.39
CA ASN A 304 3.06 12.05 -10.88
C ASN A 304 2.21 11.26 -9.87
N LEU A 305 2.81 10.28 -9.21
CA LEU A 305 2.15 9.36 -8.27
C LEU A 305 1.97 9.95 -6.88
N TYR A 306 2.87 10.85 -6.46
CA TYR A 306 2.79 11.43 -5.13
C TYR A 306 1.49 12.24 -4.95
N ARG A 307 0.78 11.93 -3.87
CA ARG A 307 -0.39 12.68 -3.40
C ARG A 307 -0.32 12.79 -1.89
N LYS A 308 -0.37 14.02 -1.37
CA LYS A 308 -0.32 14.27 0.07
C LYS A 308 -1.52 13.57 0.75
N PRO A 309 -1.31 12.69 1.74
CA PRO A 309 -2.39 12.11 2.52
C PRO A 309 -2.99 13.21 3.40
N VAL A 310 -4.31 13.19 3.55
CA VAL A 310 -5.06 14.22 4.28
C VAL A 310 -5.76 13.57 5.46
N THR A 311 -5.66 14.21 6.62
CA THR A 311 -6.36 13.77 7.85
C THR A 311 -7.85 14.11 7.76
N LEU A 312 -8.68 13.38 8.51
CA LEU A 312 -10.12 13.63 8.60
C LEU A 312 -10.42 15.07 9.06
N THR A 313 -9.60 15.62 9.94
CA THR A 313 -9.67 17.02 10.38
C THR A 313 -9.40 18.01 9.25
N GLU A 314 -8.37 17.76 8.44
CA GLU A 314 -8.05 18.61 7.28
C GLU A 314 -9.12 18.49 6.19
N GLN A 315 -9.70 17.29 6.00
CA GLN A 315 -10.82 17.08 5.08
C GLN A 315 -12.05 17.88 5.52
N ARG A 316 -12.41 17.84 6.81
CA ARG A 316 -13.53 18.63 7.37
C ARG A 316 -13.28 20.13 7.21
N ALA A 317 -12.10 20.62 7.60
CA ALA A 317 -11.73 22.02 7.44
C ALA A 317 -11.72 22.48 5.97
N ARG A 318 -11.46 21.57 5.02
CA ARG A 318 -11.58 21.85 3.59
C ARG A 318 -13.03 21.89 3.14
N ALA A 319 -13.84 20.90 3.55
CA ALA A 319 -15.27 20.87 3.25
C ALA A 319 -16.01 22.10 3.79
N GLU A 320 -15.65 22.57 4.99
CA GLU A 320 -16.19 23.81 5.59
C GLU A 320 -15.81 25.04 4.76
N ARG A 321 -14.54 25.18 4.36
CA ARG A 321 -14.11 26.29 3.49
C ARG A 321 -14.80 26.24 2.13
N ASP A 322 -14.89 25.06 1.51
CA ASP A 322 -15.53 24.89 0.20
C ASP A 322 -17.05 25.10 0.29
N ALA A 323 -17.67 24.83 1.43
CA ALA A 323 -19.08 25.19 1.69
C ALA A 323 -19.26 26.70 1.86
N ALA A 324 -18.36 27.38 2.59
CA ALA A 324 -18.40 28.83 2.74
C ALA A 324 -18.21 29.57 1.41
N VAL A 325 -17.24 29.14 0.59
CA VAL A 325 -17.00 29.74 -0.74
C VAL A 325 -18.20 29.53 -1.67
N ARG A 326 -18.80 28.34 -1.69
CA ARG A 326 -20.02 28.09 -2.48
C ARG A 326 -21.21 28.92 -2.00
N TRP A 327 -21.36 29.10 -0.69
CA TRP A 327 -22.40 29.97 -0.13
C TRP A 327 -22.22 31.43 -0.54
N GLU A 328 -20.98 31.92 -0.58
CA GLU A 328 -20.65 33.27 -1.06
C GLU A 328 -20.89 33.42 -2.56
N ASP A 329 -20.52 32.42 -3.37
CA ASP A 329 -20.68 32.41 -4.84
C ASP A 329 -22.14 32.25 -5.28
N GLU A 330 -22.98 31.54 -4.52
CA GLU A 330 -24.42 31.40 -4.75
C GLU A 330 -25.23 32.62 -4.29
N GLY A 331 -24.55 33.68 -3.83
CA GLY A 331 -25.17 34.95 -3.49
C GLY A 331 -25.90 34.92 -2.17
N GLY A 332 -25.26 34.37 -1.12
CA GLY A 332 -25.74 34.19 0.27
C GLY A 332 -26.38 35.41 0.93
N HIS A 333 -27.52 35.84 0.41
CA HIS A 333 -28.38 36.88 0.90
C HIS A 333 -29.72 36.23 1.26
N CYS A 334 -30.00 36.12 2.57
CA CYS A 334 -31.35 35.82 3.03
C CYS A 334 -32.24 37.01 2.65
N PRO A 335 -33.29 36.85 1.81
CA PRO A 335 -34.23 37.93 1.53
C PRO A 335 -35.03 38.19 2.82
N GLY A 336 -34.59 39.16 3.61
CA GLY A 336 -35.26 39.54 4.86
C GLY A 336 -34.38 40.17 5.94
N ALA A 337 -33.05 40.02 5.88
CA ALA A 337 -32.16 40.72 6.79
C ALA A 337 -31.77 42.08 6.19
N HIS A 338 -32.47 43.14 6.61
CA HIS A 338 -32.02 44.52 6.36
C HIS A 338 -30.64 44.73 7.00
N THR A 339 -29.58 44.67 6.20
CA THR A 339 -28.29 45.25 6.59
C THR A 339 -28.47 46.76 6.71
N PRO A 340 -28.23 47.38 7.88
CA PRO A 340 -28.29 48.83 7.99
C PRO A 340 -27.23 49.43 7.07
N ARG A 341 -27.71 50.28 6.16
CA ARG A 341 -26.94 51.02 5.16
C ARG A 341 -25.85 51.82 5.89
N PRO A 342 -24.55 51.62 5.61
CA PRO A 342 -23.52 52.51 6.12
C PRO A 342 -23.72 53.89 5.46
N ALA A 343 -23.62 54.94 6.28
CA ALA A 343 -23.66 56.31 5.82
C ALA A 343 -22.57 56.55 4.77
N VAL A 344 -22.96 57.14 3.65
CA VAL A 344 -22.06 57.52 2.57
C VAL A 344 -21.25 58.72 3.05
N GLU A 345 -20.01 58.51 3.48
CA GLU A 345 -19.00 59.56 3.44
C GLU A 345 -18.29 59.49 2.09
N SER A 346 -18.47 60.54 1.29
CA SER A 346 -17.77 60.70 0.03
C SER A 346 -16.31 61.06 0.29
N VAL A 347 -15.37 60.22 -0.15
CA VAL A 347 -14.00 60.67 -0.45
C VAL A 347 -13.59 60.09 -1.80
N ALA A 348 -13.33 61.01 -2.73
CA ALA A 348 -12.88 60.72 -4.08
C ALA A 348 -11.50 60.06 -4.09
N SER A 349 -11.28 59.11 -5.00
CA SER A 349 -9.95 58.64 -5.41
C SER A 349 -9.97 58.32 -6.92
N PRO A 350 -8.92 58.71 -7.67
CA PRO A 350 -8.92 58.69 -9.13
C PRO A 350 -8.71 57.27 -9.72
N PRO A 351 -9.01 57.04 -11.01
CA PRO A 351 -9.07 55.70 -11.58
C PRO A 351 -7.67 55.08 -11.78
N VAL A 352 -7.48 53.89 -11.21
CA VAL A 352 -6.38 52.97 -11.56
C VAL A 352 -6.68 52.38 -12.93
N ARG A 353 -5.88 52.74 -13.94
CA ARG A 353 -5.88 52.10 -15.26
C ARG A 353 -5.21 50.73 -15.15
N ILE A 354 -6.00 49.66 -15.24
CA ILE A 354 -5.49 48.30 -15.46
C ILE A 354 -5.21 48.16 -16.97
N ILE A 355 -3.93 48.13 -17.36
CA ILE A 355 -3.51 47.74 -18.71
C ILE A 355 -3.13 46.27 -18.65
N LEU A 356 -3.98 45.42 -19.23
CA LEU A 356 -3.66 44.03 -19.60
C LEU A 356 -2.85 44.03 -20.90
N PRO A 357 -1.66 43.43 -20.99
CA PRO A 357 -1.03 43.19 -22.28
C PRO A 357 -1.58 41.90 -22.92
N LEU A 358 -2.23 42.09 -24.07
CA LEU A 358 -2.50 41.06 -25.07
C LEU A 358 -1.21 40.33 -25.50
N HIS A 359 -1.37 39.05 -25.85
CA HIS A 359 -0.36 38.22 -26.51
C HIS A 359 0.23 38.88 -27.77
N ARG A 360 1.56 38.88 -27.90
CA ARG A 360 2.25 38.82 -29.20
C ARG A 360 3.46 37.91 -29.12
N HIS A 361 3.49 36.92 -30.01
CA HIS A 361 4.67 36.16 -30.38
C HIS A 361 5.75 37.11 -30.93
N THR A 362 6.95 37.05 -30.38
CA THR A 362 8.20 37.39 -31.10
C THR A 362 9.32 36.50 -30.60
N ALA A 363 9.94 35.80 -31.55
CA ALA A 363 11.17 35.07 -31.35
C ALA A 363 12.34 36.06 -31.33
N VAL A 364 13.19 36.01 -30.30
CA VAL A 364 14.56 36.55 -30.33
C VAL A 364 15.46 35.61 -29.53
N GLN A 365 16.60 35.30 -30.15
CA GLN A 365 17.66 34.39 -29.71
C GLN A 365 18.41 34.83 -28.43
N PRO A 366 19.20 33.93 -27.81
CA PRO A 366 19.81 34.15 -26.51
C PRO A 366 21.14 34.92 -26.63
N ALA A 367 21.31 35.95 -25.80
CA ALA A 367 22.62 36.48 -25.48
C ALA A 367 23.08 35.91 -24.13
N LEU A 368 24.11 35.07 -24.22
CA LEU A 368 25.20 34.83 -23.27
C LEU A 368 25.14 35.65 -21.98
N TRP A 369 25.13 35.00 -20.81
CA TRP A 369 25.99 35.21 -19.64
C TRP A 369 25.83 34.01 -18.69
#